data_AF-A0A497L8Q0-F1
#
_entry.id   AF-A0A497L8Q0-F1
#
_cell.length_a   1.000
_cell.length_b   1.000
_cell.length_c   1.000
_cell.angle_alpha   90.00
_cell.angle_beta   90.00
_cell.angle_gamma   90.00
#
_symmetry.space_group_name_H-M   'P 1'
#
loop_
_entity.id
_entity.type
_entity.pdbx_description
1 polymer ?
#
loop_
_entity_poly.entity_id
_entity_poly.type
_entity_poly.pdbx_seq_one_letter_code
_entity_poly.pdbx_strand_id
1 'polypeptide(L)'
;MSSEIEVELRPVRHVVVLGYDCREPKNLLYCALTYGVNRLFWVDGYLMCVEVYEESFKREMDDGIFYVSHVCYARYPEYRKVIEIERGAQLPVVNASDMRVFKAILRAVLAEDAGSVVEVETKPALSEPHVS
;
A
#
# COMPACT_ATOMS: atom_id res chain seq x y z
N MET A 1 16.38 6.26 -43.48
CA MET A 1 16.83 6.45 -42.09
C MET A 1 15.88 5.64 -41.22
N SER A 2 16.29 4.47 -40.77
CA SER A 2 15.50 3.72 -39.78
C SER A 2 15.63 4.47 -38.46
N SER A 3 14.57 5.15 -38.04
CA SER A 3 14.44 5.62 -36.67
C SER A 3 14.07 4.41 -35.82
N GLU A 4 15.05 3.57 -35.48
CA GLU A 4 14.83 2.48 -34.54
C GLU A 4 14.78 3.05 -33.12
N ILE A 5 13.64 2.86 -32.46
CA ILE A 5 13.44 3.21 -31.06
C ILE A 5 14.24 2.22 -30.22
N GLU A 6 15.19 2.71 -29.43
CA GLU A 6 15.89 1.92 -28.43
C GLU A 6 15.02 1.79 -27.17
N VAL A 7 14.82 0.55 -26.70
CA VAL A 7 13.99 0.24 -25.53
C VAL A 7 14.85 -0.42 -24.46
N GLU A 8 15.01 0.23 -23.31
CA GLU A 8 15.69 -0.32 -22.14
C GLU A 8 14.66 -0.82 -21.11
N LEU A 9 14.77 -2.07 -20.67
CA LEU A 9 13.93 -2.65 -19.62
C LEU A 9 14.70 -2.70 -18.30
N ARG A 10 14.22 -1.95 -17.29
CA ARG A 10 14.77 -1.97 -15.93
C ARG A 10 13.76 -2.57 -14.94
N PRO A 11 13.83 -3.89 -14.65
CA PRO A 11 12.92 -4.50 -13.69
C PRO A 11 13.27 -4.09 -12.25
N VAL A 12 12.24 -4.00 -11.40
CA VAL A 12 12.41 -3.82 -9.95
C VAL A 12 13.14 -5.03 -9.37
N ARG A 13 14.21 -4.78 -8.62
CA ARG A 13 15.04 -5.81 -7.97
C ARG A 13 14.80 -5.89 -6.46
N HIS A 14 14.45 -4.77 -5.85
CA HIS A 14 14.21 -4.66 -4.42
C HIS A 14 13.03 -3.73 -4.15
N VAL A 15 12.20 -4.07 -3.16
CA VAL A 15 11.09 -3.23 -2.72
C VAL A 15 11.30 -2.90 -1.26
N VAL A 16 11.24 -1.62 -0.92
CA VAL A 16 11.33 -1.14 0.46
C VAL A 16 9.97 -0.58 0.84
N VAL A 17 9.34 -1.16 1.85
CA VAL A 17 8.07 -0.68 2.41
C VAL A 17 8.39 0.03 3.72
N LEU A 18 8.13 1.33 3.79
CA LEU A 18 8.49 2.15 4.95
C LEU A 18 7.47 2.03 6.10
N GLY A 19 6.20 1.83 5.77
CA GLY A 19 5.12 1.61 6.75
C GLY A 19 4.09 0.61 6.24
N TYR A 20 3.48 -0.13 7.15
CA TYR A 20 2.40 -1.07 6.81
C TYR A 20 1.44 -1.27 7.99
N ASP A 21 0.15 -1.42 7.67
CA ASP A 21 -0.90 -1.61 8.68
C ASP A 21 -2.00 -2.56 8.20
N CYS A 22 -2.39 -3.49 9.07
CA CYS A 22 -3.63 -4.25 8.91
C CYS A 22 -4.82 -3.36 9.33
N ARG A 23 -5.87 -3.34 8.50
CA ARG A 23 -7.01 -2.43 8.68
C ARG A 23 -8.32 -3.19 8.53
N GLU A 24 -9.36 -2.68 9.17
CA GLU A 24 -10.72 -3.05 8.79
C GLU A 24 -11.03 -2.54 7.38
N PRO A 25 -11.69 -3.33 6.50
CA PRO A 25 -11.99 -2.93 5.13
C PRO A 25 -12.72 -1.58 5.03
N LYS A 26 -13.68 -1.31 5.93
CA LYS A 26 -14.44 -0.05 5.95
C LYS A 26 -13.54 1.16 6.19
N ASN A 27 -12.60 1.04 7.14
CA ASN A 27 -11.67 2.13 7.47
C ASN A 27 -10.63 2.34 6.37
N LEU A 28 -10.16 1.26 5.73
CA LEU A 28 -9.27 1.34 4.57
C LEU A 28 -9.97 2.05 3.40
N LEU A 29 -11.19 1.64 3.07
CA LEU A 29 -11.97 2.21 1.97
C LEU A 29 -12.25 3.70 2.18
N TYR A 30 -12.72 4.07 3.38
CA TYR A 30 -13.01 5.46 3.69
C TYR A 30 -11.74 6.32 3.69
N CYS A 31 -10.64 5.81 4.25
CA CYS A 31 -9.34 6.48 4.20
C CYS A 31 -8.90 6.72 2.75
N ALA A 32 -8.91 5.68 1.91
CA ALA A 32 -8.55 5.78 0.50
C ALA A 32 -9.41 6.81 -0.26
N LEU A 33 -10.71 6.87 0.03
CA LEU A 33 -11.60 7.88 -0.54
C LEU A 33 -11.20 9.29 -0.11
N THR A 34 -11.02 9.53 1.20
CA THR A 34 -10.69 10.86 1.74
C THR A 34 -9.30 11.35 1.34
N TYR A 35 -8.35 10.43 1.17
CA TYR A 35 -6.99 10.71 0.74
C TYR A 35 -6.88 10.92 -0.78
N GLY A 36 -7.97 10.73 -1.53
CA GLY A 36 -8.00 10.92 -2.98
C GLY A 36 -7.29 9.81 -3.77
N VAL A 37 -7.23 8.60 -3.22
CA VAL A 37 -6.61 7.45 -3.90
C VAL A 37 -7.46 7.05 -5.10
N ASN A 38 -6.82 6.94 -6.27
CA ASN A 38 -7.53 6.67 -7.53
C ASN A 38 -7.99 5.22 -7.71
N ARG A 39 -7.38 4.28 -7.00
CA ARG A 39 -7.68 2.84 -7.08
C ARG A 39 -7.04 2.07 -5.93
N LEU A 40 -7.67 0.96 -5.56
CA LEU A 40 -7.09 -0.04 -4.67
C LEU A 40 -6.65 -1.27 -5.47
N PHE A 41 -5.88 -2.14 -4.83
CA PHE A 41 -5.41 -3.38 -5.42
C PHE A 41 -5.97 -4.57 -4.65
N TRP A 42 -6.54 -5.53 -5.37
CA TRP A 42 -6.94 -6.82 -4.80
C TRP A 42 -5.92 -7.88 -5.20
N VAL A 43 -5.38 -8.59 -4.21
CA VAL A 43 -4.33 -9.60 -4.39
C VAL A 43 -4.65 -10.80 -3.51
N ASP A 44 -4.90 -11.97 -4.11
CA ASP A 44 -5.05 -13.26 -3.44
C ASP A 44 -5.98 -13.23 -2.19
N GLY A 45 -7.11 -12.50 -2.25
CA GLY A 45 -8.07 -12.40 -1.14
C GLY A 45 -7.83 -11.26 -0.15
N TYR A 46 -6.95 -10.32 -0.48
CA TYR A 46 -6.68 -9.11 0.30
C TYR A 46 -6.89 -7.85 -0.54
N LEU A 47 -7.42 -6.81 0.09
CA LEU A 47 -7.48 -5.47 -0.45
C LEU A 47 -6.29 -4.66 0.08
N MET A 48 -5.60 -3.95 -0.81
CA MET A 48 -4.39 -3.20 -0.51
C MET A 48 -4.51 -1.76 -1.03
N CYS A 49 -4.16 -0.80 -0.18
CA CYS A 49 -3.82 0.56 -0.58
C CYS A 49 -2.29 0.66 -0.53
N VAL A 50 -1.68 0.94 -1.69
CA VAL A 50 -0.21 1.01 -1.82
C VAL A 50 0.14 2.43 -2.25
N GLU A 51 0.78 3.16 -1.36
CA GLU A 51 1.19 4.54 -1.57
C GLU A 51 2.67 4.60 -1.99
N VAL A 52 2.95 5.40 -3.02
CA VAL A 52 4.30 5.63 -3.52
C VAL A 52 4.59 7.11 -3.33
N TYR A 53 5.75 7.43 -2.77
CA TYR A 53 6.17 8.81 -2.54
C TYR A 53 6.66 9.44 -3.85
N GLU A 54 6.16 10.63 -4.23
CA GLU A 54 6.48 11.20 -5.55
C GLU A 54 7.91 11.75 -5.67
N GLU A 55 8.53 12.23 -4.58
CA GLU A 55 9.93 12.75 -4.64
C GLU A 55 10.99 11.63 -4.73
N SER A 56 10.55 10.39 -4.55
CA SER A 56 11.34 9.16 -4.58
C SER A 56 11.75 8.78 -6.02
N PHE A 57 10.99 9.22 -7.03
CA PHE A 57 11.16 8.84 -8.43
C PHE A 57 12.49 9.22 -9.08
N LYS A 58 13.15 10.31 -8.65
CA LYS A 58 14.32 10.85 -9.39
C LYS A 58 15.66 10.17 -9.06
N ARG A 59 15.79 9.48 -7.94
CA ARG A 59 17.02 8.74 -7.55
C ARG A 59 16.83 7.22 -7.56
N GLU A 60 15.60 6.74 -7.46
CA GLU A 60 15.29 5.31 -7.24
C GLU A 60 15.30 4.47 -8.52
N MET A 61 15.10 5.10 -9.69
CA MET A 61 15.09 4.41 -10.99
C MET A 61 16.48 3.94 -11.46
N ASP A 62 17.56 4.42 -10.84
CA ASP A 62 18.92 4.03 -11.23
C ASP A 62 19.36 2.72 -10.59
N ASP A 63 18.95 2.44 -9.35
CA ASP A 63 19.41 1.27 -8.59
C ASP A 63 18.44 0.07 -8.66
N GLY A 64 17.24 0.24 -9.23
CA GLY A 64 16.21 -0.80 -9.30
C GLY A 64 15.52 -1.07 -7.97
N ILE A 65 15.50 -0.08 -7.07
CA ILE A 65 14.83 -0.12 -5.77
C ILE A 65 13.49 0.61 -5.90
N PHE A 66 12.40 -0.03 -5.50
CA PHE A 66 11.06 0.54 -5.51
C PHE A 66 10.61 0.83 -4.08
N TYR A 67 10.47 2.11 -3.73
CA TYR A 67 10.01 2.50 -2.41
C TYR A 67 8.49 2.63 -2.39
N VAL A 68 7.91 2.10 -1.32
CA VAL A 68 6.50 2.21 -0.99
C VAL A 68 6.43 2.93 0.35
N SER A 69 5.80 4.10 0.37
CA SER A 69 5.69 4.91 1.59
C SER A 69 4.85 4.18 2.63
N HIS A 70 3.71 3.66 2.22
CA HIS A 70 2.81 2.95 3.13
C HIS A 70 1.97 1.89 2.42
N VAL A 71 1.74 0.76 3.10
CA VAL A 71 0.82 -0.29 2.67
C VAL A 71 -0.25 -0.52 3.73
N CYS A 72 -1.48 -0.10 3.45
CA CYS A 72 -2.63 -0.55 4.23
C CYS A 72 -3.21 -1.80 3.57
N TYR A 73 -3.50 -2.84 4.34
CA TYR A 73 -4.11 -4.06 3.82
C TYR A 73 -5.25 -4.56 4.70
N ALA A 74 -6.20 -5.26 4.08
CA ALA A 74 -7.34 -5.84 4.77
C ALA A 74 -7.75 -7.16 4.11
N ARG A 75 -8.18 -8.14 4.90
CA ARG A 75 -8.77 -9.37 4.35
C ARG A 75 -10.06 -9.01 3.61
N TYR A 76 -10.14 -9.42 2.34
CA TYR A 76 -11.28 -9.13 1.47
C TYR A 76 -11.47 -10.33 0.50
N PRO A 77 -12.18 -11.39 0.93
CA PRO A 77 -12.14 -12.69 0.26
C PRO A 77 -12.61 -12.67 -1.19
N GLU A 78 -13.54 -11.79 -1.53
CA GLU A 78 -14.15 -11.70 -2.86
C GLU A 78 -13.59 -10.51 -3.63
N TYR A 79 -13.09 -10.75 -4.84
CA TYR A 79 -12.75 -9.65 -5.75
C TYR A 79 -14.02 -8.93 -6.22
N ARG A 80 -13.99 -7.59 -6.16
CA ARG A 80 -15.01 -6.71 -6.75
C ARG A 80 -14.32 -5.61 -7.52
N LYS A 81 -14.66 -5.44 -8.80
CA LYS A 81 -14.03 -4.44 -9.69
C LYS A 81 -14.25 -2.99 -9.22
N VAL A 82 -15.37 -2.75 -8.56
CA VAL A 82 -15.74 -1.44 -7.99
C VAL A 82 -16.33 -1.69 -6.62
N ILE A 83 -15.87 -0.92 -5.63
CA ILE A 83 -16.45 -0.93 -4.28
C ILE A 83 -17.15 0.41 -4.06
N GLU A 84 -18.44 0.36 -3.77
CA GLU A 84 -19.21 1.51 -3.33
C GLU A 84 -18.99 1.71 -1.82
N ILE A 85 -18.73 2.96 -1.43
CA ILE A 85 -18.39 3.33 -0.05
C ILE A 85 -19.58 4.05 0.57
N GLU A 86 -19.96 5.20 0.02
CA GLU A 86 -21.12 5.99 0.45
C GLU A 86 -21.72 6.78 -0.72
N ARG A 87 -23.06 6.84 -0.81
CA ARG A 87 -23.83 7.77 -1.66
C ARG A 87 -23.23 8.04 -3.05
N GLY A 88 -22.91 6.97 -3.80
CA GLY A 88 -22.37 7.06 -5.15
C GLY A 88 -20.85 7.26 -5.26
N ALA A 89 -20.13 7.40 -4.15
CA ALA A 89 -18.67 7.35 -4.13
C ALA A 89 -18.21 5.90 -4.37
N GLN A 90 -17.41 5.73 -5.42
CA GLN A 90 -16.93 4.44 -5.90
C GLN A 90 -15.41 4.46 -5.99
N LEU A 91 -14.77 3.41 -5.46
CA LEU A 91 -13.35 3.15 -5.69
C LEU A 91 -13.18 2.00 -6.68
N PRO A 92 -12.45 2.22 -7.78
CA PRO A 92 -11.97 1.13 -8.62
C PRO A 92 -11.03 0.22 -7.83
N VAL A 93 -11.14 -1.08 -8.07
CA VAL A 93 -10.22 -2.08 -7.53
C VAL A 93 -9.64 -2.87 -8.68
N VAL A 94 -8.32 -2.87 -8.77
CA VAL A 94 -7.57 -3.62 -9.77
C VAL A 94 -7.21 -4.99 -9.19
N ASN A 95 -7.58 -6.07 -9.87
CA ASN A 95 -7.03 -7.37 -9.54
C ASN A 95 -5.55 -7.40 -9.96
N ALA A 96 -4.65 -7.38 -8.97
CA ALA A 96 -3.21 -7.39 -9.16
C ALA A 96 -2.60 -8.75 -8.75
N SER A 97 -3.42 -9.80 -8.70
CA SER A 97 -2.97 -11.15 -8.37
C SER A 97 -2.05 -11.77 -9.43
N ASP A 98 -1.92 -11.19 -10.62
CA ASP A 98 -0.93 -11.58 -11.62
C ASP A 98 0.34 -10.70 -11.60
N MET A 99 0.37 -9.65 -10.78
CA MET A 99 1.49 -8.72 -10.69
C MET A 99 2.50 -9.16 -9.61
N ARG A 100 3.71 -9.55 -10.05
CA ARG A 100 4.78 -10.06 -9.17
C ARG A 100 5.13 -9.12 -8.00
N VAL A 101 5.19 -7.81 -8.25
CA VAL A 101 5.55 -6.81 -7.22
C VAL A 101 4.49 -6.75 -6.11
N PHE A 102 3.20 -6.66 -6.47
CA PHE A 102 2.11 -6.60 -5.49
C PHE A 102 1.99 -7.90 -4.68
N LYS A 103 2.16 -9.06 -5.34
CA LYS A 103 2.25 -10.36 -4.65
C LYS A 103 3.42 -10.42 -3.66
N ALA A 104 4.59 -9.89 -4.04
CA ALA A 104 5.76 -9.86 -3.17
C ALA A 104 5.51 -8.96 -1.94
N ILE A 105 4.94 -7.77 -2.14
CA ILE A 105 4.56 -6.84 -1.06
C ILE A 105 3.57 -7.52 -0.10
N LEU A 106 2.47 -8.10 -0.62
CA LEU A 106 1.47 -8.76 0.21
C LEU A 106 2.09 -9.87 1.07
N ARG A 107 2.92 -10.73 0.45
CA ARG A 107 3.60 -11.82 1.18
C ARG A 107 4.49 -11.29 2.29
N ALA A 108 5.24 -10.21 2.04
CA ALA A 108 6.11 -9.62 3.04
C ALA A 108 5.33 -9.06 4.23
N VAL A 109 4.27 -8.25 3.98
CA VAL A 109 3.49 -7.65 5.09
C VAL A 109 2.74 -8.71 5.90
N LEU A 110 2.22 -9.76 5.27
CA LEU A 110 1.55 -10.86 5.99
C LEU A 110 2.53 -11.71 6.80
N ALA A 111 3.76 -11.89 6.33
CA ALA A 111 4.78 -12.64 7.07
C ALA A 111 5.19 -11.89 8.35
N GLU A 112 5.35 -10.57 8.28
CA GLU A 112 5.63 -9.74 9.46
C GLU A 112 4.47 -9.76 10.44
N ASP A 113 3.22 -9.60 9.98
CA ASP A 113 2.03 -9.62 10.85
C ASP A 113 1.86 -10.96 11.58
N ALA A 114 2.12 -12.08 10.88
CA ALA A 114 2.11 -13.41 11.50
C ALA A 114 3.24 -13.64 12.52
N GLY A 115 4.34 -12.86 12.45
CA GLY A 115 5.44 -12.86 13.41
C GLY A 115 5.30 -11.82 14.53
N SER A 116 4.37 -10.87 14.41
CA SER A 116 4.23 -9.69 15.28
C SER A 116 3.16 -9.86 16.35
N VAL A 117 3.30 -10.86 17.22
CA VAL A 117 2.66 -10.82 18.55
C VAL A 117 3.64 -10.09 19.48
N VAL A 118 3.71 -8.75 19.37
CA VAL A 118 4.55 -7.94 20.27
C VAL A 118 3.63 -7.04 21.08
N GLU A 119 3.56 -7.32 22.39
CA GLU A 119 2.91 -6.45 23.37
C GLU A 119 3.53 -5.06 23.30
N VAL A 120 2.73 -4.07 22.92
CA VAL A 120 3.10 -2.67 23.06
C VAL A 120 2.61 -2.21 24.42
N GLU A 121 3.51 -2.18 25.41
CA GLU A 121 3.28 -1.40 26.63
C GLU A 121 3.17 0.08 26.26
N THR A 122 1.95 0.62 26.31
CA THR A 122 1.73 2.06 26.19
C THR A 122 2.23 2.75 27.46
N LYS A 123 3.33 3.49 27.36
CA LYS A 123 3.76 4.43 28.41
C LYS A 123 2.71 5.55 28.53
N PRO A 124 2.26 5.92 29.75
CA PRO A 124 1.23 6.96 29.91
C PRO A 124 1.76 8.34 29.49
N ALA A 125 0.86 9.12 28.90
CA ALA A 125 1.11 10.48 28.43
C ALA A 125 1.60 11.39 29.56
N LEU A 126 2.62 12.19 29.25
CA LEU A 126 3.11 13.27 30.11
C LEU A 126 1.96 14.26 30.38
N SER A 127 1.68 14.48 31.66
CA SER A 127 0.72 15.46 32.17
C SER A 127 1.10 16.89 31.78
N GLU A 128 0.14 17.65 31.27
CA GLU A 128 0.28 19.08 30.99
C GLU A 128 0.61 19.89 32.27
N PRO A 129 1.40 20.96 32.18
CA PRO A 129 1.68 21.80 33.34
C PRO A 129 0.48 22.70 33.67
N HIS A 130 0.00 22.60 34.91
CA HIS A 130 -0.90 23.57 35.52
C HIS A 130 -0.25 24.95 35.55
N VAL A 131 -0.82 25.90 34.82
CA VAL A 131 -0.56 27.34 35.01
C VAL A 131 -1.39 27.81 36.20
N SER A 132 -0.71 28.31 37.23
CA SER A 132 -1.30 29.01 38.38
C SER A 132 -1.46 30.48 38.09
#